data_AF-A0A542AKK8-F1
#
_entry.id   AF-A0A542AKK8-F1
#
_cell.length_a   1.000
_cell.length_b   1.000
_cell.length_c   1.000
_cell.angle_alpha   90.00
_cell.angle_beta   90.00
_cell.angle_gamma   90.00
#
_symmetry.space_group_name_H-M   'P 1'
#
loop_
_entity.id
_entity.type
_entity.pdbx_description
1 polymer ?
#
loop_
_entity_poly.entity_id
_entity_poly.type
_entity_poly.pdbx_seq_one_letter_code
_entity_poly.pdbx_strand_id
1 'polypeptide(L)'
;MKKGISLLLGLAFAFAVSACSSGNSASTASNSASAAASVASAVSAASEPTSSAQKLEVDKNLLDVTITFPASMFEGTDTSQAIENAEAEGVQVTKNSDGSLTYKMSKATHKKLMDGMKKSTSDSLSQLKTSGDYESITDVKYNDDFSQISIVVNKAKYESSLDSFASLNAGLQGMFYQIFDGKDANHSTVKVDFVDETGKVIESVTYPDALKN
;
A
#
# COMPACT_ATOMS: atom_id res chain seq x y z
N MET A 1 29.52 -23.78 4.98
CA MET A 1 30.09 -23.00 6.10
C MET A 1 29.26 -21.74 6.25
N LYS A 2 28.69 -21.53 7.45
CA LYS A 2 27.84 -20.39 7.82
C LYS A 2 28.70 -19.14 8.01
N LYS A 3 28.43 -18.05 7.30
CA LYS A 3 28.65 -16.63 7.67
C LYS A 3 27.72 -15.84 6.73
N GLY A 4 26.72 -15.07 7.14
CA GLY A 4 26.48 -14.32 8.36
C GLY A 4 25.91 -13.00 7.85
N ILE A 5 24.58 -12.89 7.83
CA ILE A 5 23.84 -11.68 7.46
C ILE A 5 24.20 -10.60 8.49
N SER A 6 24.85 -9.53 8.03
CA SER A 6 25.06 -8.33 8.84
C SER A 6 24.12 -7.26 8.32
N LEU A 7 22.96 -7.17 8.97
CA LEU A 7 21.97 -6.11 8.81
C LEU A 7 22.53 -4.85 9.49
N LEU A 8 23.11 -3.93 8.73
CA LEU A 8 23.43 -2.58 9.18
C LEU A 8 22.48 -1.60 8.48
N LEU A 9 21.25 -1.55 9.00
CA LEU A 9 20.34 -0.44 8.77
C LEU A 9 20.79 0.71 9.68
N GLY A 10 21.55 1.64 9.10
CA GLY A 10 22.07 2.80 9.79
C GLY A 10 22.13 4.00 8.84
N LEU A 11 20.97 4.62 8.60
CA LEU A 11 20.93 5.99 8.10
C LEU A 11 20.46 6.88 9.25
N ALA A 12 21.44 7.24 10.09
CA ALA A 12 21.27 8.26 11.12
C ALA A 12 21.24 9.63 10.43
N PHE A 13 20.04 10.21 10.30
CA PHE A 13 19.90 11.63 10.02
C PHE A 13 20.07 12.38 11.34
N ALA A 14 21.22 13.02 11.51
CA ALA A 14 21.55 13.80 12.69
C ALA A 14 20.77 15.11 12.71
N PHE A 15 19.74 15.19 13.54
CA PHE A 15 19.28 16.47 14.08
C PHE A 15 19.56 16.48 15.59
N ALA A 16 20.57 17.26 15.95
CA ALA A 16 20.86 17.59 17.33
C ALA A 16 19.87 18.66 17.81
N VAL A 17 19.01 18.30 18.76
CA VAL A 17 18.44 19.25 19.73
C VAL A 17 18.38 18.57 21.09
N SER A 18 19.31 18.95 21.96
CA SER A 18 19.28 18.66 23.38
C SER A 18 18.24 19.55 24.06
N ALA A 19 17.24 18.95 24.70
CA ALA A 19 16.62 19.53 25.90
C ALA A 19 15.94 18.43 26.71
N CYS A 20 16.45 18.26 27.93
CA CYS A 20 16.07 17.28 28.93
C CYS A 20 14.81 17.75 29.69
N SER A 21 13.90 16.83 30.01
CA SER A 21 12.99 17.01 31.15
C SER A 21 12.69 15.65 31.77
N SER A 22 12.93 15.63 33.07
CA SER A 22 13.08 14.53 34.02
C SER A 22 11.79 14.10 34.71
N GLY A 23 11.76 12.84 35.18
CA GLY A 23 10.91 12.37 36.29
C GLY A 23 10.22 11.03 35.98
N ASN A 24 10.78 9.85 36.26
CA ASN A 24 11.11 9.17 37.54
C ASN A 24 10.03 8.19 38.03
N SER A 25 10.48 6.93 38.22
CA SER A 25 9.98 5.86 39.13
C SER A 25 8.61 5.24 38.84
N ALA A 26 8.33 3.97 39.15
CA ALA A 26 9.08 2.80 39.57
C ALA A 26 8.05 1.64 39.57
N SER A 27 8.54 0.41 39.35
CA SER A 27 8.10 -0.86 39.95
C SER A 27 6.61 -1.11 40.26
N THR A 28 6.07 -2.27 39.86
CA THR A 28 5.85 -3.42 40.78
C THR A 28 5.10 -4.55 40.07
N ALA A 29 5.49 -5.77 40.45
CA ALA A 29 5.09 -7.06 39.96
C ALA A 29 3.72 -7.57 40.44
N SER A 30 3.35 -8.72 39.84
CA SER A 30 2.53 -9.81 40.40
C SER A 30 1.03 -9.55 40.54
N ASN A 31 0.15 -10.54 40.45
CA ASN A 31 0.08 -11.89 39.89
C ASN A 31 -1.38 -12.35 40.17
N SER A 32 -1.81 -13.43 39.52
CA SER A 32 -2.94 -14.31 39.93
C SER A 32 -4.36 -13.81 39.61
N ALA A 33 -5.34 -14.64 39.26
CA ALA A 33 -5.41 -16.05 38.87
C ALA A 33 -6.90 -16.36 38.59
N SER A 34 -7.14 -17.59 38.09
CA SER A 34 -8.37 -18.40 38.28
C SER A 34 -9.44 -18.22 37.20
N ALA A 35 -10.08 -19.25 36.64
CA ALA A 35 -9.96 -20.72 36.69
C ALA A 35 -10.92 -21.27 35.60
N ALA A 36 -10.53 -22.34 34.87
CA ALA A 36 -11.07 -23.72 34.94
C ALA A 36 -12.54 -23.88 34.46
N ALA A 37 -13.01 -24.95 33.83
CA ALA A 37 -12.57 -26.36 33.77
C ALA A 37 -13.34 -27.02 32.58
N SER A 38 -12.73 -27.85 31.72
CA SER A 38 -12.56 -29.33 31.79
C SER A 38 -13.80 -30.18 31.48
N VAL A 39 -13.67 -31.13 30.54
CA VAL A 39 -13.93 -32.60 30.64
C VAL A 39 -13.47 -33.25 29.31
N ALA A 40 -12.39 -34.03 29.21
CA ALA A 40 -12.12 -35.43 29.62
C ALA A 40 -12.67 -36.51 28.62
N SER A 41 -11.78 -37.18 27.87
CA SER A 41 -11.39 -38.62 27.95
C SER A 41 -12.25 -39.58 27.08
N ALA A 42 -11.78 -40.67 26.44
CA ALA A 42 -10.51 -41.41 26.40
C ALA A 42 -10.45 -42.46 25.24
N VAL A 43 -9.21 -42.83 24.83
CA VAL A 43 -8.71 -44.19 24.39
C VAL A 43 -9.25 -44.80 23.06
N SER A 44 -8.53 -45.51 22.17
CA SER A 44 -7.26 -46.27 22.20
C SER A 44 -6.73 -46.59 20.78
N ALA A 45 -5.43 -46.87 20.70
CA ALA A 45 -4.73 -47.90 19.92
C ALA A 45 -4.76 -47.93 18.37
N ALA A 46 -3.57 -47.61 17.81
CA ALA A 46 -2.78 -48.35 16.82
C ALA A 46 -3.46 -48.94 15.57
N SER A 47 -3.04 -48.46 14.39
CA SER A 47 -2.66 -49.25 13.19
C SER A 47 -2.13 -48.31 12.10
N GLU A 48 -0.85 -48.43 11.74
CA GLU A 48 -0.36 -48.18 10.37
C GLU A 48 -0.92 -49.30 9.45
N PRO A 49 -0.95 -49.20 8.10
CA PRO A 49 -0.17 -48.30 7.24
C PRO A 49 -0.96 -47.69 6.05
N THR A 50 -0.23 -46.91 5.25
CA THR A 50 -0.52 -46.63 3.82
C THR A 50 -1.58 -45.57 3.53
N SER A 51 -1.12 -44.32 3.38
CA SER A 51 -1.75 -43.44 2.40
C SER A 51 -0.65 -42.83 1.55
N SER A 52 -0.68 -43.21 0.28
CA SER A 52 0.01 -42.57 -0.84
C SER A 52 0.15 -41.06 -0.58
N ALA A 53 1.40 -40.61 -0.42
CA ALA A 53 1.72 -39.20 -0.51
C ALA A 53 1.46 -38.78 -1.96
N GLN A 54 0.20 -38.49 -2.27
CA GLN A 54 -0.19 -37.76 -3.46
C GLN A 54 0.53 -36.43 -3.36
N LYS A 55 1.64 -36.31 -4.08
CA LYS A 55 2.33 -35.06 -4.33
C LYS A 55 1.32 -34.19 -5.07
N LEU A 56 0.57 -33.39 -4.31
CA LEU A 56 -0.32 -32.36 -4.85
C LEU A 56 0.59 -31.37 -5.58
N GLU A 57 0.73 -31.55 -6.89
CA GLU A 57 1.37 -30.58 -7.76
C GLU A 57 0.40 -29.43 -7.93
N VAL A 58 0.44 -28.50 -6.98
CA VAL A 58 -0.26 -27.23 -7.09
C VAL A 58 0.34 -26.50 -8.30
N ASP A 59 -0.48 -26.26 -9.31
CA ASP A 59 -0.10 -25.48 -10.47
C ASP A 59 0.39 -24.12 -10.01
N LYS A 60 1.67 -23.82 -10.26
CA LYS A 60 2.32 -22.59 -9.82
C LYS A 60 1.61 -21.35 -10.39
N ASN A 61 0.96 -21.48 -11.55
CA ASN A 61 0.18 -20.40 -12.15
C ASN A 61 -1.05 -20.01 -11.30
N LEU A 62 -1.54 -20.87 -10.41
CA LEU A 62 -2.64 -20.55 -9.49
C LEU A 62 -2.19 -19.70 -8.28
N LEU A 63 -0.88 -19.65 -8.03
CA LEU A 63 -0.28 -18.95 -6.90
C LEU A 63 0.42 -17.64 -7.28
N ASP A 64 0.52 -17.37 -8.58
CA ASP A 64 1.14 -16.18 -9.13
C ASP A 64 0.08 -15.12 -9.46
N VAL A 65 0.47 -13.87 -9.29
CA VAL A 65 -0.28 -12.68 -9.73
C VAL A 65 0.38 -12.16 -10.99
N THR A 66 -0.43 -11.80 -11.98
CA THR A 66 0.03 -11.21 -13.25
C THR A 66 -0.65 -9.86 -13.44
N ILE A 67 0.15 -8.82 -13.69
CA ILE A 67 -0.31 -7.45 -13.88
C ILE A 67 0.29 -6.96 -15.20
N THR A 68 -0.55 -6.46 -16.11
CA THR A 68 -0.09 -5.93 -17.40
C THR A 68 -0.29 -4.42 -17.45
N PHE A 69 0.82 -3.71 -17.61
CA PHE A 69 0.85 -2.26 -17.74
C PHE A 69 0.90 -1.87 -19.22
N PRO A 70 -0.04 -1.06 -19.72
CA PRO A 70 -0.08 -0.66 -21.12
C PRO A 70 1.14 0.18 -21.51
N ALA A 71 1.54 0.12 -22.79
CA ALA A 71 2.69 0.84 -23.31
C ALA A 71 2.62 2.36 -23.07
N SER A 72 1.41 2.92 -23.10
CA SER A 72 1.13 4.34 -22.89
C SER A 72 1.60 4.88 -21.53
N MET A 73 1.76 4.02 -20.51
CA MET A 73 2.28 4.44 -19.20
C MET A 73 3.79 4.71 -19.21
N PHE A 74 4.50 4.23 -20.23
CA PHE A 74 5.97 4.29 -20.30
C PHE A 74 6.47 5.16 -21.45
N GLU A 75 5.58 5.79 -22.21
CA GLU A 75 5.96 6.65 -23.33
C GLU A 75 6.89 7.78 -22.85
N GLY A 76 8.07 7.89 -23.48
CA GLY A 76 9.08 8.87 -23.11
C GLY A 76 9.85 8.59 -21.81
N THR A 77 9.64 7.43 -21.16
CA THR A 77 10.30 7.04 -19.91
C THR A 77 11.23 5.85 -20.11
N ASP A 78 12.45 5.91 -19.54
CA ASP A 78 13.32 4.74 -19.47
C ASP A 78 12.83 3.76 -18.40
N THR A 79 12.47 2.55 -18.83
CA THR A 79 11.93 1.50 -17.96
C THR A 79 13.00 0.56 -17.41
N SER A 80 14.26 0.68 -17.87
CA SER A 80 15.33 -0.27 -17.56
C SER A 80 15.56 -0.41 -16.05
N GLN A 81 15.63 0.71 -15.34
CA GLN A 81 15.85 0.71 -13.88
C GLN A 81 14.64 0.16 -13.11
N ALA A 82 13.43 0.47 -13.56
CA ALA A 82 12.21 -0.04 -12.93
C ALA A 82 12.11 -1.56 -13.07
N ILE A 83 12.48 -2.09 -14.25
CA ILE A 83 12.54 -3.53 -14.52
C ILE A 83 13.59 -4.19 -13.63
N GLU A 84 14.82 -3.65 -13.56
CA GLU A 84 15.89 -4.20 -12.73
C GLU A 84 15.49 -4.27 -11.24
N ASN A 85 14.85 -3.21 -10.73
CA ASN A 85 14.36 -3.18 -9.35
C ASN A 85 13.27 -4.23 -9.10
N ALA A 86 12.34 -4.38 -10.05
CA ALA A 86 11.28 -5.38 -9.95
C ALA A 86 11.86 -6.81 -9.95
N GLU A 87 12.83 -7.09 -10.83
CA GLU A 87 13.51 -8.38 -10.89
C GLU A 87 14.30 -8.68 -9.61
N ALA A 88 14.96 -7.68 -9.02
CA ALA A 88 15.64 -7.82 -7.74
C ALA A 88 14.69 -8.17 -6.57
N GLU A 89 13.42 -7.78 -6.66
CA GLU A 89 12.37 -8.13 -5.70
C GLU A 89 11.66 -9.46 -6.01
N GLY A 90 12.11 -10.19 -7.04
CA GLY A 90 11.56 -11.48 -7.44
C GLY A 90 10.31 -11.37 -8.32
N VAL A 91 10.15 -10.25 -9.02
CA VAL A 91 9.11 -10.05 -10.03
C VAL A 91 9.68 -10.30 -11.41
N GLN A 92 9.09 -11.23 -12.17
CA GLN A 92 9.47 -11.47 -13.55
C GLN A 92 8.78 -10.44 -14.44
N VAL A 93 9.55 -9.72 -15.26
CA VAL A 93 8.99 -8.74 -16.20
C VAL A 93 9.13 -9.25 -17.62
N THR A 94 8.04 -9.22 -18.38
CA THR A 94 8.01 -9.57 -19.80
C THR A 94 7.60 -8.36 -20.62
N LYS A 95 8.41 -7.99 -21.61
CA LYS A 95 8.05 -6.97 -22.59
C LYS A 95 7.26 -7.61 -23.73
N ASN A 96 6.03 -7.18 -23.92
CA ASN A 96 5.13 -7.70 -24.94
C ASN A 96 5.38 -7.01 -26.30
N SER A 97 4.89 -7.61 -27.39
CA SER A 97 5.06 -7.09 -28.76
C SER A 97 4.32 -5.77 -29.02
N ASP A 98 3.27 -5.50 -28.25
CA ASP A 98 2.50 -4.25 -28.29
C ASP A 98 3.14 -3.12 -27.46
N GLY A 99 4.30 -3.37 -26.85
CA GLY A 99 5.02 -2.42 -26.00
C GLY A 99 4.58 -2.40 -24.54
N SER A 100 3.55 -3.17 -24.15
CA SER A 100 3.14 -3.31 -22.75
C SER A 100 4.15 -4.15 -21.95
N LEU A 101 4.14 -3.99 -20.62
CA LEU A 101 4.97 -4.78 -19.71
C LEU A 101 4.09 -5.65 -18.80
N THR A 102 4.37 -6.95 -18.78
CA THR A 102 3.70 -7.91 -17.91
C THR A 102 4.59 -8.26 -16.73
N TYR A 103 4.10 -8.02 -15.51
CA TYR A 103 4.77 -8.34 -14.26
C TYR A 103 4.14 -9.60 -13.68
N LYS A 104 4.95 -10.63 -13.45
CA LYS A 104 4.54 -11.90 -12.84
C LYS A 104 5.29 -12.13 -11.54
N MET A 105 4.57 -12.31 -10.44
CA MET A 105 5.16 -12.49 -9.10
C MET A 105 4.32 -13.41 -8.24
N SER A 106 4.91 -13.95 -7.17
CA SER A 106 4.14 -14.75 -6.20
C SER A 106 3.12 -13.88 -5.46
N LYS A 107 2.01 -14.46 -4.99
CA LYS A 107 1.05 -13.77 -4.10
C LYS A 107 1.71 -13.16 -2.85
N ALA A 108 2.75 -13.79 -2.30
CA ALA A 108 3.47 -13.27 -1.15
C ALA A 108 4.28 -12.01 -1.49
N THR A 109 4.93 -12.01 -2.65
CA THR A 109 5.64 -10.83 -3.19
C THR A 109 4.66 -9.70 -3.46
N HIS A 110 3.54 -10.00 -4.14
CA HIS A 110 2.48 -9.03 -4.41
C HIS A 110 1.94 -8.40 -3.12
N LYS A 111 1.63 -9.21 -2.09
CA LYS A 111 1.18 -8.68 -0.80
C LYS A 111 2.22 -7.73 -0.17
N LYS A 112 3.50 -8.12 -0.16
CA LYS A 112 4.56 -7.27 0.40
C LYS A 112 4.68 -5.94 -0.37
N LEU A 113 4.60 -5.99 -1.69
CA LEU A 113 4.57 -4.80 -2.56
C LEU A 113 3.39 -3.90 -2.20
N MET A 114 2.18 -4.47 -2.10
CA MET A 114 0.96 -3.73 -1.76
C MET A 114 1.00 -3.13 -0.36
N ASP A 115 1.56 -3.82 0.64
CA ASP A 115 1.74 -3.26 1.99
C ASP A 115 2.66 -2.01 1.94
N GLY A 116 3.74 -2.06 1.14
CA GLY A 116 4.65 -0.93 0.93
C GLY A 116 3.98 0.23 0.18
N MET A 117 3.24 -0.08 -0.89
CA MET A 117 2.50 0.91 -1.66
C MET A 117 1.41 1.57 -0.83
N LYS A 118 0.64 0.81 -0.04
CA LYS A 118 -0.39 1.37 0.85
C LYS A 118 0.20 2.41 1.80
N LYS A 119 1.36 2.11 2.37
CA LYS A 119 2.09 3.06 3.22
C LYS A 119 2.54 4.30 2.43
N SER A 120 3.17 4.10 1.28
CA SER A 120 3.66 5.21 0.44
C SER A 120 2.53 6.14 -0.03
N THR A 121 1.42 5.56 -0.51
CA THR A 121 0.22 6.30 -0.93
C THR A 121 -0.40 7.05 0.25
N SER A 122 -0.56 6.40 1.41
CA SER A 122 -1.04 7.06 2.64
C SER A 122 -0.16 8.23 3.06
N ASP A 123 1.16 8.05 3.04
CA ASP A 123 2.13 9.08 3.42
C ASP A 123 2.06 10.26 2.43
N SER A 124 2.00 9.98 1.12
CA SER A 124 1.84 11.00 0.08
C SER A 124 0.53 11.79 0.22
N LEU A 125 -0.59 11.12 0.47
CA LEU A 125 -1.88 11.78 0.72
C LEU A 125 -1.86 12.61 2.01
N SER A 126 -1.14 12.15 3.03
CA SER A 126 -0.98 12.90 4.28
C SER A 126 -0.15 14.18 4.08
N GLN A 127 0.76 14.20 3.10
CA GLN A 127 1.52 15.41 2.79
C GLN A 127 0.65 16.55 2.26
N LEU A 128 -0.49 16.25 1.64
CA LEU A 128 -1.41 17.29 1.14
C LEU A 128 -1.89 18.24 2.25
N LYS A 129 -1.98 17.77 3.49
CA LYS A 129 -2.35 18.61 4.64
C LYS A 129 -1.16 19.12 5.46
N THR A 130 0.05 18.58 5.27
CA THR A 130 1.22 18.92 6.10
C THR A 130 2.32 19.67 5.37
N SER A 131 2.34 19.69 4.03
CA SER A 131 3.42 20.35 3.26
C SER A 131 3.33 21.88 3.31
N GLY A 132 2.14 22.43 3.52
CA GLY A 132 1.87 23.86 3.45
C GLY A 132 1.62 24.38 2.04
N ASP A 133 1.72 23.52 1.01
CA ASP A 133 1.47 23.89 -0.39
C ASP A 133 -0.02 24.15 -0.68
N TYR A 134 -0.91 23.62 0.17
CA TYR A 134 -2.35 23.69 0.05
C TYR A 134 -2.97 24.26 1.33
N GLU A 135 -3.14 25.58 1.38
CA GLU A 135 -3.57 26.27 2.60
C GLU A 135 -5.03 26.01 3.00
N SER A 136 -5.85 25.54 2.06
CA SER A 136 -7.25 25.19 2.32
C SER A 136 -7.41 23.78 2.86
N ILE A 137 -6.48 22.86 2.62
CA ILE A 137 -6.62 21.43 2.99
C ILE A 137 -6.37 21.26 4.48
N THR A 138 -7.37 20.72 5.19
CA THR A 138 -7.30 20.47 6.64
C THR A 138 -7.18 19.00 6.98
N ASP A 139 -7.72 18.11 6.14
CA ASP A 139 -7.62 16.67 6.32
C ASP A 139 -7.75 15.92 4.99
N VAL A 140 -7.29 14.66 4.98
CA VAL A 140 -7.47 13.75 3.84
C VAL A 140 -7.92 12.40 4.37
N LYS A 141 -9.01 11.89 3.81
CA LYS A 141 -9.61 10.60 4.13
C LYS A 141 -9.68 9.75 2.87
N TYR A 142 -9.64 8.45 3.02
CA TYR A 142 -9.70 7.52 1.89
C TYR A 142 -10.20 6.16 2.33
N ASN A 143 -10.71 5.39 1.38
CA ASN A 143 -11.05 3.99 1.60
C ASN A 143 -9.82 3.07 1.43
N ASP A 144 -9.98 1.79 1.75
CA ASP A 144 -8.86 0.86 1.88
C ASP A 144 -8.04 0.63 0.60
N ASP A 145 -8.67 0.81 -0.56
CA ASP A 145 -8.09 0.61 -1.89
C ASP A 145 -7.84 1.93 -2.64
N PHE A 146 -8.01 3.07 -1.97
CA PHE A 146 -7.83 4.42 -2.50
C PHE A 146 -8.66 4.74 -3.76
N SER A 147 -9.72 3.98 -4.04
CA SER A 147 -10.66 4.29 -5.13
C SER A 147 -11.56 5.49 -4.81
N GLN A 148 -11.68 5.86 -3.54
CA GLN A 148 -12.38 7.06 -3.07
C GLN A 148 -11.49 7.81 -2.09
N ILE A 149 -11.21 9.06 -2.41
CA ILE A 149 -10.41 9.98 -1.60
C ILE A 149 -11.26 11.21 -1.32
N SER A 150 -11.32 11.65 -0.06
CA SER A 150 -12.00 12.86 0.35
C SER A 150 -10.98 13.83 0.94
N ILE A 151 -10.80 14.97 0.27
CA ILE A 151 -9.96 16.07 0.72
C ILE A 151 -10.87 17.05 1.45
N VAL A 152 -10.66 17.18 2.77
CA VAL A 152 -11.43 18.12 3.60
C VAL A 152 -10.76 19.49 3.51
N VAL A 153 -11.56 20.51 3.17
CA VAL A 153 -11.06 21.86 2.92
C VAL A 153 -11.82 22.93 3.69
N ASN A 154 -11.12 24.02 4.02
CA ASN A 154 -11.75 25.27 4.35
C ASN A 154 -12.29 25.91 3.05
N LYS A 155 -13.62 25.94 2.92
CA LYS A 155 -14.30 26.36 1.70
C LYS A 155 -13.88 27.74 1.18
N ALA A 156 -13.78 28.74 2.06
CA ALA A 156 -13.47 30.11 1.65
C ALA A 156 -12.04 30.24 1.08
N LYS A 157 -11.08 29.56 1.71
CA LYS A 157 -9.70 29.48 1.20
C LYS A 157 -9.64 28.70 -0.11
N TYR A 158 -10.34 27.56 -0.17
CA TYR A 158 -10.38 26.70 -1.34
C TYR A 158 -10.85 27.45 -2.59
N GLU A 159 -12.01 28.14 -2.51
CA GLU A 159 -12.60 28.92 -3.60
C GLU A 159 -11.72 30.07 -4.09
N SER A 160 -10.75 30.50 -3.27
CA SER A 160 -9.81 31.59 -3.59
C SER A 160 -8.40 31.07 -3.96
N SER A 161 -8.21 29.75 -4.04
CA SER A 161 -6.92 29.09 -4.21
C SER A 161 -6.85 28.24 -5.49
N LEU A 162 -5.70 27.62 -5.72
CA LEU A 162 -5.50 26.59 -6.75
C LEU A 162 -5.40 25.18 -6.14
N ASP A 163 -5.88 25.01 -4.89
CA ASP A 163 -5.76 23.75 -4.14
C ASP A 163 -6.58 22.62 -4.77
N SER A 164 -7.49 22.93 -5.71
CA SER A 164 -8.16 21.94 -6.55
C SER A 164 -7.17 21.04 -7.29
N PHE A 165 -5.95 21.51 -7.58
CA PHE A 165 -4.89 20.72 -8.21
C PHE A 165 -4.38 19.57 -7.33
N ALA A 166 -4.60 19.60 -6.01
CA ALA A 166 -4.30 18.48 -5.13
C ALA A 166 -5.05 17.19 -5.54
N SER A 167 -6.21 17.33 -6.20
CA SER A 167 -6.98 16.19 -6.70
C SER A 167 -6.24 15.39 -7.77
N LEU A 168 -5.39 16.03 -8.58
CA LEU A 168 -4.60 15.33 -9.60
C LEU A 168 -3.61 14.37 -8.96
N ASN A 169 -2.83 14.86 -8.00
CA ASN A 169 -1.88 14.00 -7.29
C ASN A 169 -2.62 12.87 -6.55
N ALA A 170 -3.68 13.20 -5.80
CA ALA A 170 -4.47 12.19 -5.10
C ALA A 170 -5.05 11.13 -6.05
N GLY A 171 -5.64 11.56 -7.16
CA GLY A 171 -6.22 10.69 -8.19
C GLY A 171 -5.18 9.75 -8.81
N LEU A 172 -4.02 10.28 -9.20
CA LEU A 172 -2.94 9.48 -9.76
C LEU A 172 -2.40 8.45 -8.76
N GLN A 173 -2.17 8.85 -7.50
CA GLN A 173 -1.70 7.92 -6.46
C GLN A 173 -2.69 6.77 -6.22
N GLY A 174 -4.00 7.07 -6.16
CA GLY A 174 -5.03 6.04 -6.04
C GLY A 174 -5.11 5.15 -7.27
N MET A 175 -4.91 5.70 -8.48
CA MET A 175 -4.93 4.91 -9.72
C MET A 175 -3.76 3.93 -9.76
N PHE A 176 -2.55 4.40 -9.42
CA PHE A 176 -1.37 3.54 -9.33
C PHE A 176 -1.60 2.40 -8.33
N TYR A 177 -2.10 2.70 -7.13
CA TYR A 177 -2.43 1.66 -6.16
C TYR A 177 -3.38 0.60 -6.73
N GLN A 178 -4.45 1.03 -7.40
CA GLN A 178 -5.44 0.12 -7.98
C GLN A 178 -4.89 -0.76 -9.09
N ILE A 179 -4.04 -0.23 -9.96
CA ILE A 179 -3.41 -1.02 -11.04
C ILE A 179 -2.53 -2.11 -10.42
N PHE A 180 -1.73 -1.76 -9.40
CA PHE A 180 -0.89 -2.73 -8.72
C PHE A 180 -1.68 -3.71 -7.86
N ASP A 181 -2.86 -3.35 -7.38
CA ASP A 181 -3.81 -4.29 -6.74
C ASP A 181 -4.41 -5.30 -7.73
N GLY A 182 -4.13 -5.14 -9.04
CA GLY A 182 -4.55 -6.04 -10.10
C GLY A 182 -5.83 -5.62 -10.80
N LYS A 183 -6.32 -4.39 -10.58
CA LYS A 183 -7.42 -3.83 -11.38
C LYS A 183 -6.92 -3.52 -12.79
N ASP A 184 -7.79 -3.66 -13.77
CA ASP A 184 -7.48 -3.36 -15.16
C ASP A 184 -7.06 -1.88 -15.30
N ALA A 185 -5.92 -1.63 -15.93
CA ALA A 185 -5.37 -0.28 -16.05
C ALA A 185 -6.26 0.69 -16.85
N ASN A 186 -7.07 0.17 -17.76
CA ASN A 186 -8.01 0.97 -18.55
C ASN A 186 -9.35 1.21 -17.82
N HIS A 187 -9.65 0.43 -16.78
CA HIS A 187 -10.89 0.54 -15.99
C HIS A 187 -10.66 1.00 -14.53
N SER A 188 -9.42 1.26 -14.14
CA SER A 188 -9.09 1.78 -12.81
C SER A 188 -9.55 3.23 -12.70
N THR A 189 -10.50 3.48 -11.79
CA THR A 189 -11.08 4.81 -11.57
C THR A 189 -10.89 5.24 -10.13
N VAL A 190 -10.54 6.50 -9.91
CA VAL A 190 -10.46 7.12 -8.58
C VAL A 190 -11.37 8.33 -8.55
N LYS A 191 -12.26 8.36 -7.56
CA LYS A 191 -13.05 9.54 -7.25
C LYS A 191 -12.36 10.34 -6.14
N VAL A 192 -12.12 11.61 -6.40
CA VAL A 192 -11.61 12.57 -5.42
C VAL A 192 -12.70 13.61 -5.14
N ASP A 193 -13.16 13.65 -3.89
CA ASP A 193 -14.17 14.60 -3.43
C ASP A 193 -13.51 15.69 -2.59
N PHE A 194 -13.78 16.96 -2.90
CA PHE A 194 -13.52 18.07 -1.99
C PHE A 194 -14.73 18.27 -1.10
N VAL A 195 -14.51 18.23 0.21
CA VAL A 195 -15.56 18.23 1.22
C VAL A 195 -15.32 19.40 2.18
N ASP A 196 -16.35 20.17 2.52
CA ASP A 196 -16.23 21.20 3.55
C ASP A 196 -16.20 20.62 4.97
N GLU A 197 -15.97 21.48 5.96
CA GLU A 197 -15.93 21.11 7.38
C GLU A 197 -17.26 20.51 7.91
N THR A 198 -18.37 20.71 7.21
CA THR A 198 -19.68 20.13 7.55
C THR A 198 -19.88 18.73 6.98
N GLY A 199 -18.96 18.27 6.13
CA GLY A 199 -19.08 16.99 5.43
C GLY A 199 -19.81 17.09 4.09
N LYS A 200 -20.11 18.30 3.60
CA LYS A 200 -20.78 18.49 2.32
C LYS A 200 -19.76 18.50 1.18
N VAL A 201 -20.03 17.71 0.13
CA VAL A 201 -19.24 17.73 -1.11
C VAL A 201 -19.41 19.09 -1.80
N ILE A 202 -18.30 19.77 -2.02
CA ILE A 202 -18.20 21.02 -2.79
C ILE A 202 -17.97 20.68 -4.27
N GLU A 203 -17.04 19.77 -4.52
CA GLU A 203 -16.60 19.38 -5.86
C GLU A 203 -16.21 17.90 -5.88
N SER A 204 -16.41 17.25 -7.03
CA SER A 204 -16.01 15.87 -7.27
C SER A 204 -15.27 15.77 -8.60
N VAL A 205 -14.11 15.13 -8.57
CA VAL A 205 -13.28 14.86 -9.76
C VAL A 205 -13.09 13.35 -9.87
N THR A 206 -13.25 12.80 -11.07
CA THR A 206 -13.01 11.37 -11.32
C THR A 206 -11.87 11.21 -12.31
N TYR A 207 -10.86 10.42 -11.94
CA TYR A 207 -9.72 10.09 -12.78
C TYR A 207 -9.86 8.66 -13.32
N PRO A 208 -9.49 8.39 -14.59
CA PRO A 208 -8.79 9.29 -15.52
C PRO A 208 -9.70 10.24 -16.32
N ASP A 209 -11.02 10.27 -16.10
CA ASP A 209 -11.94 11.05 -16.94
C ASP A 209 -11.60 12.55 -16.98
N ALA A 210 -11.12 13.11 -15.87
CA ALA A 210 -10.64 14.49 -15.80
C ALA A 210 -9.41 14.79 -16.67
N LEU A 211 -8.63 13.78 -17.10
CA LEU A 211 -7.44 13.94 -17.96
C LEU A 211 -7.77 13.98 -19.45
N LYS A 212 -9.01 13.66 -19.83
CA LYS A 212 -9.44 13.55 -21.23
C LYS A 212 -9.92 14.88 -21.83
N ASN A 213 -9.87 15.97 -21.06
CA ASN A 213 -10.43 17.28 -21.40
C ASN A 213 -9.35 18.32 -21.71
#